data_AF-D2RK28-F1
#
_entry.id   AF-D2RK28-F1
#
_cell.length_a   1.000
_cell.length_b   1.000
_cell.length_c   1.000
_cell.angle_alpha   90.00
_cell.angle_beta   90.00
_cell.angle_gamma   90.00
#
_symmetry.space_group_name_H-M   'P 1'
#
loop_
_entity.id
_entity.type
_entity.pdbx_description
1 polymer ?
#
loop_
_entity_poly.entity_id
_entity_poly.type
_entity_poly.pdbx_seq_one_letter_code
_entity_poly.pdbx_strand_id
1 'polypeptide(L)'
;MKFSSSKFRFVEKEQVKMKKIINVFLLIAMFSCFLTPCFAEFQPNPKRWTWIASNSTRSIWFDRQSIYARKEDGYKKVNLWLLFYRNSPKEEIMECDWTVDLINRKLSMNNVYVYDMNWNLIDQIEDDENNRIWKPVVPETASEKIYKIAKYFYLKNYSKK
;
A
#
# COMPACT_ATOMS: atom_id res chain seq x y z
N MET A 1 -31.60 32.27 62.81
CA MET A 1 -30.31 31.83 62.26
C MET A 1 -30.33 32.12 60.75
N LYS A 2 -29.73 33.23 60.27
CA LYS A 2 -29.71 33.57 58.84
C LYS A 2 -28.62 32.75 58.15
N PHE A 3 -29.00 31.71 57.41
CA PHE A 3 -28.06 31.00 56.55
C PHE A 3 -27.59 31.95 55.44
N SER A 4 -26.28 32.17 55.39
CA SER A 4 -25.65 33.07 54.41
C SER A 4 -25.75 32.46 53.01
N SER A 5 -26.63 33.03 52.18
CA SER A 5 -26.88 32.60 50.79
C SER A 5 -25.65 32.70 49.89
N SER A 6 -24.62 33.46 50.29
CA SER A 6 -23.37 33.60 49.54
C SER A 6 -22.48 32.36 49.60
N LYS A 7 -22.45 31.64 50.74
CA LYS A 7 -21.69 30.39 50.88
C LYS A 7 -22.27 29.27 50.01
N PHE A 8 -23.60 29.15 49.95
CA PHE A 8 -24.26 28.14 49.10
C PHE A 8 -24.02 28.39 47.61
N ARG A 9 -24.13 29.65 47.15
CA ARG A 9 -23.83 30.00 45.74
C ARG A 9 -22.36 29.78 45.37
N PHE A 10 -21.44 29.90 46.33
CA PHE A 10 -20.02 29.67 46.08
C PHE A 10 -19.72 28.17 45.88
N VAL A 11 -20.23 27.33 46.79
CA VAL A 11 -20.10 25.86 46.71
C VAL A 11 -20.73 25.32 45.42
N GLU A 12 -21.90 25.83 45.03
CA GLU A 12 -22.58 25.41 43.80
C GLU A 12 -21.80 25.79 42.53
N LYS A 13 -21.17 26.98 42.51
CA LYS A 13 -20.30 27.41 41.41
C LYS A 13 -19.03 26.57 41.28
N GLU A 14 -18.41 26.17 42.40
CA GLU A 14 -17.23 25.30 42.39
C GLU A 14 -17.58 23.88 41.93
N GLN A 15 -18.72 23.34 42.36
CA GLN A 15 -19.22 22.04 41.91
C GLN A 15 -19.51 22.03 40.40
N VAL A 16 -20.10 23.10 39.85
CA VAL A 16 -20.31 23.24 38.40
C VAL A 16 -18.99 23.37 37.63
N LYS A 17 -18.00 24.09 38.17
CA LYS A 17 -16.65 24.18 37.57
C LYS A 17 -15.95 22.82 37.56
N MET A 18 -16.02 22.06 38.65
CA MET A 18 -15.40 20.74 38.77
C MET A 18 -16.03 19.73 37.82
N LYS A 19 -17.36 19.72 37.68
CA LYS A 19 -18.07 18.89 36.68
C LYS A 19 -17.67 19.22 35.24
N LYS A 20 -17.48 20.51 34.93
CA LYS A 20 -17.00 20.93 33.60
C LYS A 20 -15.59 20.42 33.31
N ILE A 21 -14.69 20.49 34.29
CA ILE A 21 -13.31 19.99 34.16
C ILE A 21 -13.31 18.48 33.94
N ILE A 22 -14.07 17.72 34.74
CA ILE A 22 -14.20 16.26 34.60
C ILE A 22 -14.74 15.89 33.22
N ASN A 23 -15.78 16.58 32.74
CA ASN A 23 -16.35 16.31 31.42
C ASN A 23 -15.37 16.60 30.27
N VAL A 24 -14.55 17.64 30.40
CA VAL A 24 -13.49 17.94 29.42
C VAL A 24 -12.42 16.85 29.43
N PHE A 25 -11.99 16.39 30.60
CA PHE A 25 -11.04 15.27 30.70
C PHE A 25 -11.59 13.97 30.12
N LEU A 26 -12.88 13.66 30.35
CA LEU A 26 -13.54 12.50 29.75
C LEU A 26 -13.64 12.62 28.22
N LEU A 27 -13.91 13.81 27.70
CA LEU A 27 -13.92 14.08 26.26
C LEU A 27 -12.53 13.89 25.63
N ILE A 28 -11.48 14.41 26.27
CA ILE A 28 -10.09 14.24 25.83
C ILE A 28 -9.69 12.77 25.87
N ALA A 29 -10.05 12.03 26.94
CA ALA A 29 -9.79 10.61 27.06
C ALA A 29 -10.51 9.81 25.95
N MET A 30 -11.78 10.12 25.70
CA MET A 30 -12.55 9.49 24.62
C MET A 30 -11.96 9.77 23.24
N PHE A 31 -11.55 11.02 22.96
CA PHE A 31 -10.83 11.35 21.72
C PHE A 31 -9.46 10.68 21.62
N SER A 32 -8.74 10.50 22.73
CA SER A 32 -7.45 9.81 22.74
C SER A 32 -7.55 8.32 22.39
N CYS A 33 -8.68 7.67 22.70
CA CYS A 33 -8.96 6.30 22.26
C CYS A 33 -9.22 6.19 20.75
N PHE A 34 -9.62 7.27 20.07
CA PHE A 34 -9.75 7.34 18.61
C PHE A 34 -8.45 7.80 17.92
N LEU A 35 -7.44 8.20 18.68
CA LEU A 35 -6.15 8.67 18.19
C LEU A 35 -5.09 7.57 18.22
N THR A 36 -5.44 6.30 18.06
CA THR A 36 -4.47 5.30 17.60
C THR A 36 -4.30 5.44 16.09
N PRO A 37 -3.25 6.12 15.56
CA PRO A 37 -2.87 5.95 14.17
C PRO A 37 -2.33 4.52 14.00
N CYS A 38 -3.24 3.58 13.81
CA CYS A 38 -2.97 2.27 13.25
C CYS A 38 -3.50 2.40 11.81
N PHE A 39 -2.71 2.74 10.80
CA PHE A 39 -1.41 2.23 10.40
C PHE A 39 -0.60 3.39 9.79
N ALA A 40 0.72 3.40 9.98
CA ALA A 40 1.59 4.01 8.98
C ALA A 40 1.53 3.10 7.74
N GLU A 41 0.45 3.19 6.96
CA GLU A 41 0.36 2.52 5.67
C GLU A 41 1.52 3.04 4.82
N PHE A 42 2.54 2.22 4.64
CA PHE A 42 3.60 2.52 3.68
C PHE A 42 2.93 2.91 2.35
N GLN A 43 3.17 4.14 1.92
CA GLN A 43 2.64 4.66 0.67
C GLN A 43 3.82 5.20 -0.14
N PRO A 44 4.16 4.55 -1.27
CA PRO A 44 5.25 5.01 -2.10
C PRO A 44 4.85 6.30 -2.83
N ASN A 45 5.84 6.98 -3.44
CA ASN A 45 5.62 8.24 -4.16
C ASN A 45 4.45 8.12 -5.16
N PRO A 46 3.31 8.81 -4.94
CA PRO A 46 2.11 8.67 -5.77
C PRO A 46 2.29 9.24 -7.18
N LYS A 47 3.37 10.01 -7.42
CA LYS A 47 3.72 10.49 -8.77
C LYS A 47 4.35 9.41 -9.65
N ARG A 48 4.80 8.29 -9.09
CA ARG A 48 5.43 7.17 -9.81
C ARG A 48 4.63 5.89 -9.68
N TRP A 49 4.29 5.54 -8.45
CA TRP A 49 3.68 4.26 -8.12
C TRP A 49 2.15 4.37 -8.10
N THR A 50 1.49 3.43 -8.78
CA THR A 50 0.03 3.33 -8.85
C THR A 50 -0.42 2.05 -8.19
N TRP A 51 -1.40 2.16 -7.28
CA TRP A 51 -1.90 1.04 -6.48
C TRP A 51 -2.63 -0.01 -7.35
N ILE A 52 -2.48 -1.28 -7.01
CA ILE A 52 -3.12 -2.43 -7.67
C ILE A 52 -4.06 -3.18 -6.72
N ALA A 53 -3.54 -3.55 -5.55
CA ALA A 53 -4.23 -4.36 -4.56
C ALA A 53 -3.57 -4.21 -3.20
N SER A 54 -4.35 -4.33 -2.14
CA SER A 54 -3.86 -4.46 -0.78
C SER A 54 -4.72 -5.43 0.02
N ASN A 55 -4.16 -5.97 1.09
CA ASN A 55 -4.85 -6.69 2.14
C ASN A 55 -4.25 -6.27 3.50
N SER A 56 -4.60 -6.95 4.58
CA SER A 56 -4.13 -6.62 5.94
C SER A 56 -2.61 -6.69 6.14
N THR A 57 -1.89 -7.35 5.22
CA THR A 57 -0.45 -7.61 5.39
C THR A 57 0.43 -7.22 4.22
N ARG A 58 -0.17 -6.91 3.06
CA ARG A 58 0.54 -6.67 1.82
C ARG A 58 -0.15 -5.63 0.97
N SER A 59 0.65 -4.84 0.27
CA SER A 59 0.18 -3.89 -0.74
C SER A 59 1.05 -3.97 -1.98
N ILE A 60 0.45 -3.78 -3.15
CA ILE A 60 1.10 -3.91 -4.45
C ILE A 60 0.83 -2.65 -5.27
N TRP A 61 1.90 -2.10 -5.83
CA TRP A 61 1.86 -0.99 -6.77
C TRP A 61 2.61 -1.38 -8.05
N PHE A 62 2.30 -0.73 -9.17
CA PHE A 62 3.14 -0.77 -10.37
C PHE A 62 3.75 0.59 -10.65
N ASP A 63 4.92 0.58 -11.28
CA ASP A 63 5.57 1.79 -11.76
C ASP A 63 4.98 2.20 -13.11
N ARG A 64 4.28 3.34 -13.14
CA ARG A 64 3.66 3.86 -14.36
C ARG A 64 4.66 4.46 -15.35
N GLN A 65 5.91 4.69 -14.93
CA GLN A 65 6.94 5.36 -15.72
C GLN A 65 7.90 4.36 -16.41
N SER A 66 7.99 3.12 -15.94
CA SER A 66 8.96 2.12 -16.42
C SER A 66 8.32 0.89 -17.10
N ILE A 67 7.05 1.00 -17.50
CA ILE A 67 6.36 -0.04 -18.27
C ILE A 67 6.71 0.06 -19.76
N TYR A 68 7.11 -1.05 -20.38
CA TYR A 68 7.49 -1.10 -21.80
C TYR A 68 7.14 -2.43 -22.46
N ALA A 69 6.90 -2.42 -23.78
CA ALA A 69 6.63 -3.63 -24.55
C ALA A 69 7.91 -4.10 -25.29
N ARG A 70 8.23 -5.40 -25.22
CA ARG A 70 9.25 -6.00 -26.09
C ARG A 70 8.60 -6.36 -27.43
N LYS A 71 9.18 -5.89 -28.52
CA LYS A 71 8.79 -6.24 -29.90
C LYS A 71 9.83 -7.19 -30.47
N GLU A 72 9.70 -8.45 -30.11
CA GLU A 72 10.46 -9.54 -30.72
C GLU A 72 9.45 -10.42 -31.45
N ASP A 73 9.71 -10.70 -32.73
CA ASP A 73 8.98 -11.56 -33.67
C ASP A 73 7.73 -12.28 -33.13
N GLY A 74 6.58 -11.62 -33.21
CA GLY A 74 5.27 -12.19 -32.86
C GLY A 74 4.93 -12.25 -31.38
N TYR A 75 5.89 -11.98 -30.48
CA TYR A 75 5.65 -11.96 -29.04
C TYR A 75 5.00 -10.65 -28.60
N LYS A 76 3.87 -10.75 -27.88
CA LYS A 76 3.24 -9.62 -27.20
C LYS A 76 3.59 -9.67 -25.71
N LYS A 77 4.81 -9.29 -25.38
CA LYS A 77 5.31 -9.25 -23.99
C LYS A 77 5.38 -7.81 -23.49
N VAL A 78 5.01 -7.60 -22.24
CA VAL A 78 5.10 -6.31 -21.54
C VAL A 78 5.91 -6.50 -20.27
N ASN A 79 6.92 -5.67 -20.07
CA ASN A 79 7.66 -5.61 -18.82
C ASN A 79 7.17 -4.45 -17.97
N LEU A 80 7.13 -4.66 -16.67
CA LEU A 80 6.79 -3.64 -15.70
C LEU A 80 7.45 -3.91 -14.36
N TRP A 81 7.70 -2.84 -13.63
CA TRP A 81 8.12 -2.92 -12.24
C TRP A 81 6.93 -2.93 -11.31
N LEU A 82 6.99 -3.82 -10.32
CA LEU A 82 6.06 -3.89 -9.20
C LEU A 82 6.79 -3.58 -7.91
N LEU A 83 6.11 -2.85 -7.03
CA LEU A 83 6.55 -2.63 -5.66
C LEU A 83 5.58 -3.34 -4.74
N PHE A 84 6.13 -4.12 -3.81
CA PHE A 84 5.41 -4.82 -2.78
C PHE A 84 5.82 -4.25 -1.42
N TYR A 85 4.83 -3.97 -0.59
CA TYR A 85 5.02 -3.79 0.84
C TYR A 85 4.50 -5.03 1.55
N ARG A 86 5.20 -5.46 2.60
CA ARG A 86 4.82 -6.58 3.45
C ARG A 86 5.10 -6.20 4.90
N ASN A 87 4.20 -6.56 5.82
CA ASN A 87 4.34 -6.23 7.25
C ASN A 87 4.38 -7.45 8.19
N SER A 88 4.61 -8.66 7.67
CA SER A 88 4.58 -9.90 8.48
C SER A 88 5.51 -10.99 7.92
N PRO A 89 6.51 -11.48 8.69
CA PRO A 89 6.76 -11.23 10.11
C PRO A 89 7.57 -9.94 10.38
N LYS A 90 8.12 -9.31 9.35
CA LYS A 90 8.84 -8.03 9.39
C LYS A 90 8.31 -7.11 8.31
N GLU A 91 8.53 -5.81 8.50
CA GLU A 91 8.25 -4.80 7.49
C GLU A 91 9.36 -4.75 6.45
N GLU A 92 9.01 -4.98 5.19
CA GLU A 92 9.92 -5.09 4.06
C GLU A 92 9.30 -4.44 2.82
N ILE A 93 10.16 -3.87 1.98
CA ILE A 93 9.81 -3.36 0.65
C ILE A 93 10.49 -4.27 -0.37
N MET A 94 9.77 -4.66 -1.41
CA MET A 94 10.31 -5.49 -2.48
C MET A 94 10.00 -4.87 -3.84
N GLU A 95 11.04 -4.58 -4.62
CA GLU A 95 10.91 -4.14 -6.01
C GLU A 95 11.18 -5.33 -6.94
N CYS A 96 10.27 -5.59 -7.88
CA CYS A 96 10.39 -6.70 -8.81
C CYS A 96 10.19 -6.26 -10.25
N ASP A 97 11.05 -6.74 -11.15
CA ASP A 97 10.78 -6.71 -12.58
C ASP A 97 9.91 -7.92 -12.96
N TRP A 98 8.87 -7.66 -13.74
CA TRP A 98 7.91 -8.66 -14.19
C TRP A 98 7.75 -8.61 -15.70
N THR A 99 7.78 -9.78 -16.36
CA THR A 99 7.37 -9.93 -17.75
C THR A 99 6.00 -10.58 -17.83
N VAL A 100 5.08 -9.97 -18.57
CA VAL A 100 3.74 -10.48 -18.86
C VAL A 100 3.66 -10.87 -20.34
N ASP A 101 3.41 -12.15 -20.59
CA ASP A 101 3.08 -12.67 -21.91
C ASP A 101 1.56 -12.54 -22.15
N LEU A 102 1.19 -11.63 -23.04
CA LEU A 102 -0.20 -11.33 -23.33
C LEU A 102 -0.92 -12.41 -24.14
N ILE A 103 -0.17 -13.19 -24.93
CA ILE A 103 -0.69 -14.27 -25.78
C ILE A 103 -0.95 -15.50 -24.93
N ASN A 104 0.07 -15.96 -24.21
CA ASN A 104 0.00 -17.18 -23.42
C ASN A 104 -0.67 -16.98 -22.05
N ARG A 105 -0.98 -15.72 -21.67
CA ARG A 105 -1.54 -15.34 -20.37
C ARG A 105 -0.71 -15.89 -19.21
N LYS A 106 0.59 -15.58 -19.25
CA LYS A 106 1.56 -15.97 -18.21
C LYS A 106 2.37 -14.76 -17.75
N LEU A 107 2.90 -14.86 -16.53
CA LEU A 107 3.77 -13.88 -15.91
C LEU A 107 5.04 -14.57 -15.41
N SER A 108 6.17 -13.88 -15.53
CA SER A 108 7.46 -14.25 -14.96
C SER A 108 7.93 -13.10 -14.07
N MET A 109 8.47 -13.44 -12.90
CA MET A 109 9.21 -12.52 -12.05
C MET A 109 10.69 -12.72 -12.36
N ASN A 110 11.40 -11.64 -12.68
CA ASN A 110 12.73 -11.68 -13.24
C ASN A 110 13.77 -11.31 -12.17
N ASN A 111 13.84 -10.01 -11.85
CA ASN A 111 14.69 -9.48 -10.80
C ASN A 111 13.86 -9.18 -9.56
N VAL A 112 14.41 -9.43 -8.39
CA VAL A 112 13.81 -9.13 -7.09
C VAL A 112 14.85 -8.43 -6.23
N TYR A 113 14.50 -7.27 -5.71
CA TYR A 113 15.31 -6.51 -4.76
C TYR A 113 14.49 -6.32 -3.49
N VAL A 114 15.02 -6.76 -2.36
CA VAL A 114 14.35 -6.66 -1.06
C VAL A 114 15.09 -5.66 -0.20
N TYR A 115 14.35 -4.72 0.37
CA TYR A 115 14.85 -3.65 1.20
C TYR A 115 14.20 -3.68 2.59
N ASP A 116 14.94 -3.22 3.57
CA ASP A 116 14.35 -2.80 4.84
C ASP A 116 13.54 -1.49 4.66
N MET A 117 12.86 -1.05 5.72
CA MET A 117 12.06 0.19 5.69
C MET A 117 12.88 1.48 5.56
N ASN A 118 14.21 1.40 5.68
CA ASN A 118 15.13 2.52 5.46
C ASN A 118 15.71 2.51 4.04
N TRP A 119 15.21 1.65 3.15
CA TRP A 119 15.70 1.46 1.78
C TRP A 119 17.13 0.90 1.70
N ASN A 120 17.60 0.21 2.75
CA ASN A 120 18.82 -0.57 2.65
C ASN A 120 18.52 -1.92 2.00
N LEU A 121 19.30 -2.30 0.99
CA LEU A 121 19.18 -3.60 0.33
C LEU A 121 19.57 -4.71 1.31
N ILE A 122 18.69 -5.67 1.52
CA ILE A 122 18.91 -6.81 2.43
C ILE A 122 18.94 -8.16 1.72
N ASP A 123 18.34 -8.26 0.53
CA ASP A 123 18.36 -9.46 -0.31
C ASP A 123 18.16 -9.10 -1.79
N GLN A 124 18.66 -9.95 -2.68
CA GLN A 124 18.44 -9.81 -4.11
C GLN A 124 18.41 -11.17 -4.83
N ILE A 125 17.54 -11.28 -5.81
CA ILE A 125 17.48 -12.41 -6.75
C ILE A 125 17.58 -11.81 -8.14
N GLU A 126 18.69 -12.09 -8.82
CA GLU A 126 18.90 -11.65 -10.19
C GLU A 126 18.23 -12.63 -11.17
N ASP A 127 17.81 -12.08 -12.29
CA ASP A 127 17.14 -12.82 -13.35
C ASP A 127 18.09 -13.80 -14.04
N ASP A 128 17.70 -15.08 -14.04
CA ASP A 128 18.29 -16.11 -14.87
C ASP A 128 17.31 -16.46 -15.99
N GLU A 129 17.55 -15.92 -17.18
CA GLU A 129 16.66 -16.10 -18.33
C GLU A 129 16.42 -17.58 -18.67
N ASN A 130 17.41 -18.45 -18.42
CA ASN A 130 17.32 -19.88 -18.71
C ASN A 130 16.44 -20.63 -17.70
N ASN A 131 16.27 -20.07 -16.49
CA ASN A 131 15.53 -20.67 -15.39
C ASN A 131 14.27 -19.87 -15.00
N ARG A 132 13.83 -18.92 -15.85
CA ARG A 132 12.60 -18.14 -15.61
C ARG A 132 11.39 -19.03 -15.44
N ILE A 133 10.74 -18.91 -14.29
CA ILE A 133 9.52 -19.65 -13.98
C ILE A 133 8.31 -18.86 -14.44
N TRP A 134 7.66 -19.33 -15.49
CA TRP A 134 6.40 -18.78 -15.97
C TRP A 134 5.21 -19.35 -15.19
N LYS A 135 4.43 -18.46 -14.58
CA LYS A 135 3.18 -18.83 -13.91
C LYS A 135 1.96 -18.36 -14.72
N PRO A 136 0.87 -19.14 -14.77
CA PRO A 136 -0.35 -18.71 -15.45
C PRO A 136 -1.01 -17.53 -14.71
N VAL A 137 -1.72 -16.69 -15.45
CA VAL A 137 -2.61 -15.68 -14.87
C VAL A 137 -3.81 -16.37 -14.23
N VAL A 138 -3.96 -16.23 -12.92
CA VAL A 138 -5.07 -16.80 -12.16
C VAL A 138 -6.20 -15.76 -12.05
N PRO A 139 -7.45 -16.08 -12.46
CA PRO A 139 -8.60 -15.17 -12.35
C PRO A 139 -8.81 -14.66 -10.92
N GLU A 140 -9.32 -13.44 -10.77
CA GLU A 140 -9.68 -12.81 -9.48
C GLU A 140 -8.50 -12.64 -8.50
N THR A 141 -7.27 -12.71 -8.99
CA THR A 141 -6.06 -12.50 -8.19
C THR A 141 -5.31 -11.23 -8.62
N ALA A 142 -4.28 -10.87 -7.84
CA ALA A 142 -3.35 -9.80 -8.23
C ALA A 142 -2.72 -10.05 -9.62
N SER A 143 -2.47 -11.31 -9.98
CA SER A 143 -1.91 -11.67 -11.30
C SER A 143 -2.82 -11.26 -12.45
N GLU A 144 -4.14 -11.36 -12.29
CA GLU A 144 -5.09 -10.92 -13.31
C GLU A 144 -5.11 -9.39 -13.45
N LYS A 145 -5.01 -8.67 -12.32
CA LYS A 145 -4.93 -7.21 -12.33
C LYS A 145 -3.66 -6.74 -13.05
N ILE A 146 -2.51 -7.35 -12.74
CA ILE A 146 -1.23 -7.09 -13.42
C ILE A 146 -1.37 -7.35 -14.93
N TYR A 147 -1.95 -8.48 -15.32
CA TYR A 147 -2.21 -8.80 -16.73
C TYR A 147 -3.09 -7.74 -17.42
N LYS A 148 -4.17 -7.30 -16.77
CA LYS A 148 -5.07 -6.26 -17.32
C LYS A 148 -4.34 -4.92 -17.51
N ILE A 149 -3.48 -4.53 -16.57
CA ILE A 149 -2.64 -3.32 -16.69
C ILE A 149 -1.70 -3.44 -17.90
N ALA A 150 -0.97 -4.55 -18.01
CA ALA A 150 -0.06 -4.81 -19.11
C ALA A 150 -0.78 -4.82 -20.47
N LYS A 151 -1.93 -5.51 -20.55
CA LYS A 151 -2.76 -5.56 -21.75
C LYS A 151 -3.28 -4.19 -22.16
N TYR A 152 -3.78 -3.40 -21.21
CA TYR A 152 -4.24 -2.04 -21.46
C TYR A 152 -3.12 -1.15 -21.99
N PHE A 153 -1.95 -1.19 -21.35
CA PHE A 153 -0.77 -0.45 -21.80
C PHE A 153 -0.38 -0.82 -23.23
N TYR A 154 -0.33 -2.12 -23.55
CA TYR A 154 0.00 -2.59 -24.89
C TYR A 154 -1.01 -2.10 -25.93
N LEU A 155 -2.30 -2.27 -25.68
CA LEU A 155 -3.35 -1.85 -26.61
C LEU A 155 -3.33 -0.34 -26.86
N LYS A 156 -3.17 0.46 -25.80
CA LYS A 156 -3.14 1.91 -25.88
C LYS A 156 -1.99 2.43 -26.75
N ASN A 157 -0.80 1.83 -26.64
CA ASN A 157 0.42 2.34 -27.26
C ASN A 157 0.79 1.65 -28.58
N TYR A 158 0.31 0.42 -28.82
CA TYR A 158 0.80 -0.41 -29.92
C TYR A 158 -0.28 -1.07 -30.78
N SER A 159 -1.56 -1.03 -30.40
CA SER A 159 -2.65 -1.59 -31.22
C SER A 159 -3.20 -0.64 -32.28
N LYS A 160 -2.69 0.60 -32.35
CA LYS A 160 -2.98 1.54 -33.45
C LYS A 160 -1.91 1.40 -34.54
N LYS A 161 -1.97 0.33 -35.32
CA LYS A 161 -1.39 0.25 -36.66
C LYS A 161 -2.29 -0.64 -37.51
#